data_AF-X1D473-F1
#
_entry.id   AF-X1D473-F1
#
_cell.length_a   1.000
_cell.length_b   1.000
_cell.length_c   1.000
_cell.angle_alpha   90.00
_cell.angle_beta   90.00
_cell.angle_gamma   90.00
#
_symmetry.space_group_name_H-M   'P 1'
#
loop_
_entity.id
_entity.type
_entity.pdbx_description
1 polymer ?
#
loop_
_entity_poly.entity_id
_entity_poly.type
_entity_poly.pdbx_seq_one_letter_code
_entity_poly.pdbx_strand_id
1 'polypeptide(L)'
;MDVEIYVIIGIILLAFVCEFIDSSFGGGYGTILTPVFLLFGLDPFLIIPSILLSEIATGFSSCFFHHKRNNVNFQDKTEKSFHIAIVIGTIGVAATIITTFFVIKLPGFYVKLYIGLLVASMGVLLLLRI
;
A
#
# COMPACT_ATOMS: atom_id res chain seq x y z
N MET A 1 3.23 18.46 -23.57
CA MET A 1 3.84 17.16 -23.89
C MET A 1 5.12 16.93 -23.11
N ASP A 2 6.14 17.80 -23.19
CA ASP A 2 7.39 17.59 -22.42
C ASP A 2 7.20 17.67 -20.90
N VAL A 3 6.44 18.65 -20.39
CA VAL A 3 6.19 18.76 -18.94
C VAL A 3 5.43 17.54 -18.38
N GLU A 4 4.54 16.93 -19.17
CA GLU A 4 3.78 15.76 -18.75
C GLU A 4 4.64 14.50 -18.62
N ILE A 5 5.63 14.30 -19.50
CA ILE A 5 6.51 13.13 -19.41
C ILE A 5 7.37 13.17 -18.15
N TYR A 6 7.88 14.35 -17.78
CA TYR A 6 8.68 14.51 -16.56
C TYR A 6 7.85 14.25 -15.31
N VAL A 7 6.59 14.68 -15.28
CA VAL A 7 5.68 14.43 -14.15
C VAL A 7 5.39 12.93 -14.02
N ILE A 8 5.09 12.24 -15.12
CA ILE A 8 4.84 10.79 -15.11
C ILE A 8 6.07 10.03 -14.62
N ILE A 9 7.26 10.36 -15.13
CA ILE A 9 8.52 9.74 -14.67
C ILE A 9 8.72 10.01 -13.17
N GLY A 10 8.46 11.23 -12.70
CA GLY A 10 8.54 11.57 -11.29
C GLY A 10 7.60 10.73 -10.41
N ILE A 11 6.35 10.53 -10.85
CA ILE A 11 5.36 9.69 -10.16
C ILE A 11 5.84 8.24 -10.10
N ILE A 12 6.36 7.69 -11.20
CA ILE A 12 6.88 6.31 -11.27
C ILE A 12 8.04 6.13 -10.30
N LEU A 13 9.02 7.05 -10.32
CA LEU A 13 10.17 6.99 -9.43
C LEU A 13 9.77 7.11 -7.96
N LEU A 14 8.87 8.04 -7.64
CA LEU A 14 8.38 8.21 -6.28
C LEU A 14 7.62 6.97 -5.78
N ALA A 15 6.70 6.44 -6.59
CA ALA A 15 5.96 5.23 -6.26
C ALA A 15 6.90 4.04 -6.05
N PHE A 16 7.92 3.88 -6.92
CA PHE A 16 8.93 2.84 -6.78
C PHE A 16 9.73 2.97 -5.48
N VAL A 17 10.17 4.18 -5.13
CA VAL A 17 10.92 4.41 -3.88
C VAL A 17 10.05 4.15 -2.66
N CYS A 18 8.81 4.64 -2.64
CA CYS A 18 7.87 4.37 -1.54
C CYS A 18 7.59 2.88 -1.38
N GLU A 19 7.35 2.15 -2.48
CA GLU A 19 7.12 0.71 -2.45
C GLU A 19 8.38 -0.07 -2.03
N PHE A 20 9.56 0.39 -2.45
CA PHE A 20 10.81 -0.21 -2.01
C PHE A 20 11.02 -0.06 -0.50
N ILE A 21 10.71 1.11 0.06
CA ILE A 21 10.72 1.34 1.51
C ILE A 21 9.69 0.44 2.19
N ASP A 22 8.49 0.34 1.64
CA ASP A 22 7.42 -0.51 2.17
C ASP A 22 7.81 -2.00 2.19
N SER A 23 8.26 -2.54 1.07
CA SER A 23 8.71 -3.94 0.99
C SER A 23 9.94 -4.24 1.86
N SER A 24 10.71 -3.21 2.27
CA SER A 24 11.91 -3.37 3.12
C SER A 24 11.63 -3.19 4.61
N PHE A 25 10.84 -2.18 4.99
CA PHE A 25 10.60 -1.75 6.38
C PHE A 25 9.14 -1.82 6.81
N GLY A 26 8.21 -1.93 5.86
CA GLY A 26 6.77 -1.91 6.06
C GLY A 26 6.18 -0.50 6.17
N GLY A 27 4.92 -0.37 5.77
CA GLY A 27 4.07 0.80 6.02
C GLY A 27 4.57 2.10 5.38
N GLY A 28 5.25 2.03 4.24
CA GLY A 28 5.85 3.17 3.52
C GLY A 28 5.14 3.52 2.21
N TYR A 29 4.27 2.64 1.68
CA TYR A 29 3.62 2.88 0.40
C TYR A 29 2.36 3.74 0.57
N GLY A 30 1.27 3.19 1.11
CA GLY A 30 0.03 3.94 1.32
C GLY A 30 0.15 5.13 2.28
N THR A 31 1.03 5.08 3.27
CA THR A 31 1.18 6.12 4.31
C THR A 31 1.95 7.35 3.84
N ILE A 32 2.89 7.19 2.89
CA ILE A 32 3.71 8.28 2.34
C ILE A 32 3.18 8.70 0.98
N LEU A 33 2.95 7.75 0.07
CA LEU A 33 2.61 8.05 -1.32
C LEU A 33 1.22 8.70 -1.44
N THR A 34 0.24 8.20 -0.69
CA THR A 34 -1.13 8.74 -0.71
C THR A 34 -1.18 10.23 -0.33
N PRO A 35 -0.67 10.68 0.84
CA PRO A 35 -0.69 12.10 1.17
C PRO A 35 0.14 12.94 0.21
N VAL A 36 1.26 12.44 -0.32
CA VAL A 36 2.05 13.17 -1.33
C VAL A 36 1.23 13.40 -2.60
N PHE A 37 0.54 12.37 -3.12
CA PHE A 37 -0.33 12.53 -4.28
C PHE A 37 -1.53 13.43 -4.01
N LEU A 38 -2.13 13.36 -2.81
CA LEU A 38 -3.20 14.27 -2.41
C LEU A 38 -2.72 15.73 -2.34
N LEU A 39 -1.49 15.98 -1.88
CA LEU A 39 -0.87 17.31 -1.87
C LEU A 39 -0.58 17.83 -3.29
N PHE A 40 -0.26 16.94 -4.23
CA PHE A 40 -0.18 17.28 -5.66
C PHE A 40 -1.56 17.47 -6.32
N GLY A 41 -2.65 17.39 -5.56
CA GLY A 41 -4.01 17.65 -6.06
C GLY A 41 -4.60 16.51 -6.88
N LEU A 42 -3.99 15.32 -6.85
CA LEU A 42 -4.54 14.14 -7.51
C LEU A 42 -5.84 13.69 -6.83
N ASP A 43 -6.73 13.10 -7.63
CA ASP A 43 -8.04 12.65 -7.15
C ASP A 43 -7.91 11.40 -6.25
N PRO A 44 -8.40 11.41 -4.99
CA PRO A 44 -8.41 10.21 -4.13
C PRO A 44 -9.08 9.00 -4.80
N PHE A 45 -10.07 9.20 -5.68
CA PHE A 45 -10.76 8.12 -6.36
C PHE A 45 -9.88 7.40 -7.39
N LEU A 46 -8.82 8.05 -7.86
CA LEU A 46 -7.80 7.44 -8.70
C LEU A 46 -6.68 6.84 -7.85
N ILE A 47 -6.18 7.62 -6.88
CA ILE A 47 -5.00 7.25 -6.07
C ILE A 47 -5.24 5.96 -5.28
N ILE A 48 -6.33 5.90 -4.52
CA ILE A 48 -6.53 4.86 -3.50
C ILE A 48 -6.70 3.49 -4.14
N PRO A 49 -7.59 3.29 -5.13
CA PRO A 49 -7.68 2.03 -5.86
C PRO A 49 -6.35 1.58 -6.48
N SER A 50 -5.59 2.51 -7.08
CA SER A 50 -4.31 2.17 -7.73
C SER A 50 -3.26 1.72 -6.73
N ILE A 51 -3.12 2.40 -5.60
CA ILE A 51 -2.19 2.02 -4.52
C ILE A 51 -2.59 0.66 -3.97
N LEU A 52 -3.85 0.48 -3.57
CA LEU A 52 -4.37 -0.77 -3.00
C LEU A 52 -4.19 -1.99 -3.94
N LEU A 53 -4.48 -1.83 -5.23
CA LEU A 53 -4.30 -2.91 -6.20
C LEU A 53 -2.82 -3.21 -6.47
N SER A 54 -1.96 -2.19 -6.54
CA SER A 54 -0.52 -2.42 -6.72
C SER A 54 0.10 -3.10 -5.49
N GLU A 55 -0.38 -2.78 -4.28
CA GLU A 55 0.10 -3.39 -3.03
C GLU A 55 -0.30 -4.87 -2.91
N ILE A 56 -1.44 -5.27 -3.47
CA ILE A 56 -1.76 -6.71 -3.64
C ILE A 56 -0.71 -7.38 -4.54
N ALA A 57 -0.38 -6.77 -5.68
CA ALA A 57 0.54 -7.34 -6.65
C ALA A 57 1.97 -7.44 -6.10
N THR A 58 2.42 -6.42 -5.38
CA THR A 58 3.75 -6.43 -4.73
C THR A 58 3.76 -7.38 -3.55
N GLY A 59 2.70 -7.47 -2.75
CA GLY A 59 2.54 -8.47 -1.69
C GLY A 59 2.66 -9.91 -2.19
N PHE A 60 2.01 -10.25 -3.32
CA PHE A 60 2.18 -11.57 -3.96
C PHE A 60 3.60 -11.79 -4.47
N SER A 61 4.20 -10.76 -5.07
CA SER A 61 5.58 -10.81 -5.56
C SER A 61 6.57 -11.07 -4.41
N SER A 62 6.43 -10.34 -3.31
CA SER A 62 7.22 -10.51 -2.09
C SER A 62 7.04 -11.91 -1.51
N CYS A 63 5.80 -12.41 -1.40
CA CYS A 63 5.52 -13.78 -0.98
C CYS A 63 6.29 -14.82 -1.85
N PHE A 64 6.24 -14.69 -3.17
CA PHE A 64 6.96 -15.57 -4.10
C PHE A 64 8.48 -15.51 -3.92
N PHE A 65 9.06 -14.31 -3.81
CA PHE A 65 10.51 -14.17 -3.65
C PHE A 65 11.00 -14.62 -2.27
N HIS A 66 10.25 -14.37 -1.20
CA HIS A 66 10.57 -14.90 0.13
C HIS A 66 10.54 -16.42 0.15
N HIS A 67 9.60 -17.05 -0.58
CA HIS A 67 9.60 -18.50 -0.74
C HIS A 67 10.82 -18.99 -1.52
N LYS A 68 11.11 -18.38 -2.68
CA LYS A 68 12.24 -18.73 -3.53
C LYS A 68 13.59 -18.59 -2.82
N ARG A 69 13.71 -17.63 -1.88
CA ARG A 69 14.91 -17.39 -1.07
C ARG A 69 14.98 -18.27 0.18
N ASN A 70 14.03 -19.18 0.38
CA ASN A 70 13.90 -20.03 1.57
C ASN A 70 13.73 -19.22 2.88
N ASN A 71 13.25 -17.98 2.80
CA ASN A 71 12.90 -17.18 3.98
C ASN A 71 11.56 -17.64 4.58
N VAL A 72 10.66 -18.18 3.75
CA VAL A 72 9.37 -18.74 4.18
C VAL A 72 9.13 -20.05 3.41
N ASN A 73 8.68 -21.09 4.10
CA ASN A 73 8.32 -22.35 3.47
C ASN A 73 6.80 -22.46 3.32
N PHE A 74 6.31 -22.44 2.09
CA PHE A 74 4.89 -22.67 1.77
C PHE A 74 4.60 -24.08 1.23
N GLN A 75 5.61 -24.95 1.15
CA GLN A 75 5.43 -26.33 0.67
C GLN A 75 4.84 -27.22 1.77
N ASP A 76 5.23 -26.98 3.02
CA ASP A 76 4.67 -27.68 4.17
C ASP A 76 3.36 -27.02 4.62
N LYS A 77 2.25 -27.65 4.24
CA LYS A 77 0.91 -27.19 4.60
C LYS A 77 0.56 -27.47 6.06
N THR A 78 1.33 -28.29 6.76
CA THR A 78 1.07 -28.62 8.18
C THR A 78 1.64 -27.56 9.11
N GLU A 79 2.56 -26.73 8.61
CA GLU A 79 3.12 -25.65 9.40
C GLU A 79 2.08 -24.59 9.76
N LYS A 80 2.15 -24.13 11.01
CA LYS A 80 1.30 -23.06 11.52
C LYS A 80 1.49 -21.76 10.72
N SER A 81 2.72 -21.48 10.29
CA SER A 81 3.09 -20.30 9.51
C SER A 81 2.34 -20.24 8.18
N PHE A 82 2.17 -21.39 7.50
CA PHE A 82 1.39 -21.47 6.26
C PHE A 82 -0.08 -21.10 6.48
N HIS A 83 -0.70 -21.64 7.53
CA HIS A 83 -2.09 -21.33 7.87
C HIS A 83 -2.28 -19.85 8.20
N ILE A 84 -1.39 -19.27 9.00
CA ILE A 84 -1.42 -17.84 9.34
C ILE A 84 -1.28 -16.99 8.07
N ALA A 85 -0.34 -17.33 7.19
CA ALA A 85 -0.12 -16.60 5.95
C ALA A 85 -1.35 -16.65 5.03
N ILE A 86 -1.98 -17.82 4.87
CA ILE A 86 -3.20 -17.95 4.05
C ILE A 86 -4.34 -17.15 4.65
N VAL A 87 -4.61 -17.27 5.95
CA VAL A 87 -5.72 -16.56 6.61
C VAL A 87 -5.53 -15.04 6.54
N ILE A 88 -4.36 -14.53 6.95
CA ILE A 88 -4.10 -13.09 6.92
C ILE A 88 -4.06 -12.58 5.48
N GLY A 89 -3.43 -13.34 4.57
CA GLY A 89 -3.34 -12.97 3.16
C GLY A 89 -4.69 -12.90 2.47
N THR A 90 -5.57 -13.89 2.67
CA THR A 90 -6.92 -13.87 2.08
C THR A 90 -7.80 -12.78 2.67
N ILE A 91 -7.75 -12.57 3.98
CA ILE A 91 -8.47 -11.45 4.62
C ILE A 91 -7.97 -10.12 4.07
N GLY A 92 -6.66 -9.95 3.96
CA GLY A 92 -6.03 -8.75 3.41
C GLY A 92 -6.48 -8.47 1.99
N VAL A 93 -6.35 -9.45 1.08
CA VAL A 93 -6.77 -9.31 -0.32
C VAL A 93 -8.27 -8.99 -0.41
N ALA A 94 -9.12 -9.70 0.33
CA ALA A 94 -10.55 -9.44 0.34
C ALA A 94 -10.87 -8.02 0.85
N ALA A 95 -10.27 -7.60 1.95
CA ALA A 95 -10.44 -6.26 2.51
C ALA A 95 -10.00 -5.18 1.51
N THR A 96 -8.88 -5.38 0.83
CA THR A 96 -8.36 -4.44 -0.17
C THR A 96 -9.29 -4.32 -1.37
N ILE A 97 -9.80 -5.45 -1.89
CA ILE A 97 -10.77 -5.45 -3.00
C ILE A 97 -12.07 -4.73 -2.59
N ILE A 98 -12.62 -5.05 -1.42
CA ILE A 98 -13.85 -4.43 -0.91
C ILE A 98 -13.64 -2.92 -0.74
N THR A 99 -12.53 -2.51 -0.11
CA THR A 99 -12.20 -1.10 0.12
C THR A 99 -12.04 -0.33 -1.20
N THR A 100 -11.38 -0.94 -2.19
CA THR A 100 -11.17 -0.35 -3.52
C THR A 100 -12.50 0.01 -4.21
N PHE A 101 -13.52 -0.86 -4.12
CA PHE A 101 -14.84 -0.55 -4.68
C PHE A 101 -15.69 0.36 -3.79
N PHE A 102 -15.49 0.31 -2.47
CA PHE A 102 -16.24 1.11 -1.53
C PHE A 102 -15.84 2.59 -1.56
N VAL A 103 -14.54 2.88 -1.70
CA VAL A 103 -14.03 4.26 -1.63
C VAL A 103 -14.58 5.16 -2.73
N ILE A 104 -14.91 4.59 -3.89
CA ILE A 104 -15.47 5.31 -5.04
C ILE A 104 -16.88 5.85 -4.75
N LYS A 105 -17.58 5.29 -3.75
CA LYS A 105 -18.94 5.71 -3.37
C LYS A 105 -18.95 6.81 -2.30
N LEU A 106 -17.79 7.16 -1.73
CA LEU A 106 -17.71 8.12 -0.63
C LEU A 106 -17.45 9.53 -1.15
N PRO A 107 -17.96 10.58 -0.47
CA PRO A 107 -17.56 11.95 -0.80
C PRO A 107 -16.07 12.16 -0.53
N GLY A 108 -15.34 12.72 -1.50
CA GLY A 108 -13.88 12.87 -1.44
C GLY A 108 -13.38 13.68 -0.24
N PHE A 109 -14.20 14.58 0.32
CA PHE A 109 -13.88 15.30 1.55
C PHE A 109 -13.67 14.36 2.75
N TYR A 110 -14.57 13.39 2.97
CA TYR A 110 -14.44 12.45 4.09
C TYR A 110 -13.25 11.52 3.91
N VAL A 111 -12.97 11.10 2.67
CA VAL A 111 -11.81 10.27 2.34
C VAL A 111 -10.50 11.00 2.65
N LYS A 112 -10.37 12.26 2.19
CA LYS A 112 -9.20 13.11 2.48
C LYS A 112 -9.04 13.37 3.98
N LEU A 113 -10.13 13.66 4.69
CA LEU A 113 -10.12 13.88 6.13
C LEU A 113 -9.66 12.63 6.89
N TYR A 114 -10.19 11.46 6.54
CA TYR A 114 -9.80 10.19 7.14
C TYR A 114 -8.31 9.89 6.95
N ILE A 115 -7.80 10.01 5.71
CA ILE A 115 -6.38 9.78 5.41
C ILE A 115 -5.50 10.76 6.16
N GLY A 116 -5.88 12.05 6.18
CA GLY A 116 -5.14 13.08 6.92
C GLY A 116 -5.05 12.77 8.41
N LEU A 117 -6.16 12.38 9.05
CA LEU A 117 -6.17 11.99 10.46
C LEU A 117 -5.34 10.73 10.71
N LEU A 118 -5.45 9.72 9.83
CA LEU A 118 -4.70 8.47 9.94
C LEU A 118 -3.19 8.74 9.88
N VAL A 119 -2.72 9.43 8.84
CA VAL A 119 -1.29 9.75 8.67
C VAL A 119 -0.77 10.65 9.79
N ALA A 120 -1.54 11.67 10.18
CA ALA A 120 -1.16 12.54 11.31
C ALA A 120 -1.02 11.74 12.61
N SER A 121 -1.96 10.82 12.88
CA SER A 121 -1.92 9.96 14.06
C SER A 121 -0.71 9.02 14.04
N MET A 122 -0.39 8.42 12.88
CA MET A 122 0.79 7.58 12.71
C MET A 122 2.08 8.38 12.93
N GLY A 123 2.14 9.61 12.41
CA GLY A 123 3.26 10.52 12.64
C GLY A 123 3.47 10.84 14.12
N VAL A 124 2.39 11.17 14.84
CA VAL A 124 2.45 11.40 16.30
C VAL A 124 2.92 10.15 17.05
N LEU A 125 2.36 8.98 16.73
CA LEU A 125 2.74 7.72 17.37
C LEU A 125 4.21 7.36 17.14
N LEU A 126 4.74 7.61 15.94
CA LEU A 126 6.16 7.41 15.64
C LEU A 126 7.05 8.33 16.46
N LEU A 127 6.71 9.63 16.54
CA LEU A 127 7.48 10.60 17.32
C LEU A 127 7.48 10.32 18.82
N LEU A 128 6.39 9.78 19.37
CA LEU A 128 6.29 9.43 20.79
C LEU A 128 7.04 8.15 21.16
N ARG A 129 7.34 7.30 20.17
CA ARG A 129 8.02 6.01 20.38
C ARG A 129 9.54 6.10 20.25
N ILE A 130 10.03 7.16 19.59
CA ILE A 130 11.45 7.54 19.50
C ILE A 130 11.86 8.23 20.80
#